data_AF-A0A4Q9M8V1-F1
#
_entry.id   AF-A0A4Q9M8V1-F1
#
_cell.length_a   1.000
_cell.length_b   1.000
_cell.length_c   1.000
_cell.angle_alpha   90.00
_cell.angle_beta   90.00
_cell.angle_gamma   90.00
#
_symmetry.space_group_name_H-M   'P 1'
#
loop_
_entity.id
_entity.type
_entity.pdbx_description
1 polymer ?
#
loop_
_entity_poly.entity_id
_entity_poly.type
_entity_poly.pdbx_seq_one_letter_code
_entity_poly.pdbx_strand_id
1 'polypeptide(L)'
;MAEQKTELTNQELGQRYYGRLDAAVQDLATKLQKIKEGGATSETVEEATVDLSRLRKDFTDAVPHLPSYDQRNIDQKIKAIESDIERVRGAAVPKTKFAFKRKAANSTASAAVPRPLTPTIPIQPGSASADTPATSGLSISGHSHRYLTLSSVSSPWSSASDLTISDLDHCIVNLIPSEANPNYPSGLAFTALHVKNLSNTVLVLPIITGSALLHDMKICVIALGSRQFRIHASSQVDVYITASSSPIIEHCSAMHFAAYPASLKHFTLTQSSVLTDPTRQDVQSNENHLAVQDFSHIRATPSPNWSTLPQEAAIQDGQWPLSPVENVDAVLQRLLPSR
;
A
#
# COMPACT_ATOMS: atom_id res chain seq x y z
N MET A 1 -27.38 -7.00 48.48
CA MET A 1 -27.21 -7.33 47.05
C MET A 1 -25.94 -6.65 46.59
N ALA A 2 -25.10 -7.30 45.78
CA ALA A 2 -23.87 -6.71 45.26
C ALA A 2 -24.03 -6.52 43.74
N GLU A 3 -23.84 -5.30 43.27
CA GLU A 3 -23.87 -5.00 41.83
C GLU A 3 -22.61 -5.56 41.17
N GLN A 4 -22.78 -6.66 40.43
CA GLN A 4 -21.71 -7.29 39.68
C GLN A 4 -21.44 -6.45 38.42
N LYS A 5 -20.58 -5.43 38.57
CA LYS A 5 -20.19 -4.51 37.51
C LYS A 5 -19.45 -5.29 36.40
N THR A 6 -20.15 -5.60 35.31
CA THR A 6 -19.61 -6.35 34.17
C THR A 6 -18.44 -5.60 33.54
N GLU A 7 -17.22 -6.09 33.74
CA GLU A 7 -16.04 -5.61 33.03
C GLU A 7 -16.08 -6.12 31.59
N LEU A 8 -16.34 -5.20 30.66
CA LEU A 8 -16.36 -5.48 29.22
C LEU A 8 -14.94 -5.79 28.73
N THR A 9 -14.81 -6.82 27.90
CA THR A 9 -13.52 -7.18 27.32
C THR A 9 -13.01 -6.10 26.35
N ASN A 10 -11.69 -6.01 26.16
CA ASN A 10 -11.09 -5.08 25.18
C ASN A 10 -11.66 -5.27 23.76
N GLN A 11 -12.06 -6.49 23.40
CA GLN A 11 -12.70 -6.81 22.12
C GLN A 11 -14.11 -6.19 22.01
N GLU A 12 -14.93 -6.29 23.05
CA GLU A 12 -16.25 -5.64 23.09
C GLU A 12 -16.14 -4.11 23.16
N LEU A 13 -15.16 -3.58 23.88
CA LEU A 13 -14.87 -2.14 23.93
C LEU A 13 -14.47 -1.63 22.53
N GLY A 14 -13.59 -2.34 21.82
CA GLY A 14 -13.24 -2.07 20.43
C GLY A 14 -14.45 -2.10 19.49
N GLN A 15 -15.27 -3.16 19.53
CA GLN A 15 -16.48 -3.25 18.70
C GLN A 15 -17.49 -2.12 18.98
N ARG A 16 -17.71 -1.78 20.26
CA ARG A 16 -18.55 -0.64 20.68
C ARG A 16 -17.92 0.72 20.36
N TYR A 17 -16.61 0.78 20.13
CA TYR A 17 -15.94 1.98 19.64
C TYR A 17 -16.13 2.12 18.13
N TYR A 18 -15.85 1.09 17.32
CA TYR A 18 -16.01 1.16 15.85
C TYR A 18 -17.44 1.54 15.43
N GLY A 19 -18.47 0.94 16.04
CA GLY A 19 -19.86 1.31 15.76
C GLY A 19 -20.24 2.76 16.13
N ARG A 20 -19.54 3.38 17.08
CA ARG A 20 -19.69 4.81 17.40
C ARG A 20 -18.85 5.71 16.50
N LEU A 21 -17.65 5.26 16.14
CA LEU A 21 -16.74 5.94 15.22
C LEU A 21 -17.39 6.15 13.86
N ASP A 22 -17.89 5.08 13.21
CA ASP A 22 -18.45 5.21 11.87
C ASP A 22 -19.74 6.05 11.88
N ALA A 23 -20.58 5.93 12.91
CA ALA A 23 -21.75 6.78 13.09
C ALA A 23 -21.37 8.28 13.26
N ALA A 24 -20.36 8.59 14.08
CA ALA A 24 -19.89 9.97 14.28
C ALA A 24 -19.21 10.54 13.03
N VAL A 25 -18.42 9.74 12.31
CA VAL A 25 -17.80 10.12 11.04
C VAL A 25 -18.86 10.36 9.97
N GLN A 26 -19.91 9.53 9.90
CA GLN A 26 -20.99 9.68 8.93
C GLN A 26 -21.89 10.89 9.22
N ASP A 27 -22.20 11.18 10.49
CA ASP A 27 -22.90 12.42 10.87
C ASP A 27 -22.07 13.66 10.52
N LEU A 28 -20.77 13.68 10.83
CA LEU A 28 -19.92 14.82 10.50
C LEU A 28 -19.71 15.01 9.00
N ALA A 29 -19.59 13.91 8.23
CA ALA A 29 -19.56 13.97 6.78
C ALA A 29 -20.88 14.54 6.20
N THR A 30 -22.02 14.14 6.77
CA THR A 30 -23.35 14.64 6.38
C THR A 30 -23.52 16.12 6.73
N LYS A 31 -23.06 16.55 7.91
CA LYS A 31 -22.98 17.97 8.31
C LYS A 31 -22.10 18.75 7.34
N LEU A 32 -20.87 18.30 7.08
CA LEU A 32 -19.95 18.95 6.15
C LEU A 32 -20.50 19.03 4.72
N GLN A 33 -21.27 18.04 4.25
CA GLN A 33 -21.97 18.11 2.98
C GLN A 33 -23.06 19.18 2.99
N LYS A 34 -23.94 19.20 4.00
CA LYS A 34 -24.98 20.24 4.17
C LYS A 34 -24.40 21.65 4.22
N ILE A 35 -23.25 21.85 4.86
CA ILE A 35 -22.58 23.16 4.94
C ILE A 35 -21.98 23.58 3.58
N LYS A 36 -21.50 22.62 2.77
CA LYS A 36 -21.05 22.87 1.38
C LYS A 36 -22.20 23.21 0.44
N GLU A 37 -23.38 22.60 0.63
CA GLU A 37 -24.57 22.77 -0.23
C GLU A 37 -25.43 23.98 0.16
N GLY A 38 -25.67 24.18 1.46
CA GLY A 38 -26.51 25.27 2.00
C GLY A 38 -25.78 26.60 2.22
N GLY A 39 -24.46 26.62 2.12
CA GLY A 39 -23.61 27.78 2.38
C GLY A 39 -23.06 27.82 3.81
N ALA A 40 -21.78 28.15 3.95
CA ALA A 40 -21.07 28.06 5.22
C ALA A 40 -21.35 29.25 6.14
N THR A 41 -22.01 29.00 7.28
CA THR A 41 -22.21 29.97 8.36
C THR A 41 -21.22 29.71 9.50
N SER A 42 -20.86 30.76 10.27
CA SER A 42 -19.95 30.60 11.41
C SER A 42 -20.47 29.57 12.43
N GLU A 43 -21.78 29.61 12.71
CA GLU A 43 -22.47 28.73 13.66
C GLU A 43 -22.36 27.24 13.28
N THR A 44 -22.62 26.90 12.01
CA THR A 44 -22.52 25.51 11.53
C THR A 44 -21.07 25.00 11.46
N VAL A 45 -20.10 25.88 11.19
CA VAL A 45 -18.68 25.54 11.24
C VAL A 45 -18.20 25.33 12.68
N GLU A 46 -18.73 26.10 13.62
CA GLU A 46 -18.41 25.99 15.05
C GLU A 46 -19.02 24.72 15.67
N GLU A 47 -20.28 24.38 15.33
CA GLU A 47 -20.89 23.09 15.69
C GLU A 47 -20.06 21.89 15.18
N ALA A 48 -19.66 21.90 13.90
CA ALA A 48 -18.79 20.85 13.34
C ALA A 48 -17.41 20.78 14.03
N THR A 49 -16.90 21.92 14.54
CA THR A 49 -15.65 21.97 15.31
C THR A 49 -15.80 21.37 16.71
N VAL A 50 -16.95 21.57 17.35
CA VAL A 50 -17.28 20.95 18.66
C VAL A 50 -17.39 19.43 18.52
N ASP A 51 -18.07 18.92 17.48
CA ASP A 51 -18.18 17.48 17.26
C ASP A 51 -16.86 16.83 16.81
N LEU A 52 -16.01 17.52 16.03
CA LEU A 52 -14.62 17.07 15.81
C LEU A 52 -13.84 16.94 17.13
N SER A 53 -14.04 17.89 18.05
CA SER A 53 -13.37 17.89 19.36
C SER A 53 -13.85 16.72 20.24
N ARG A 54 -15.14 16.38 20.17
CA ARG A 54 -15.71 15.16 20.76
C ARG A 54 -15.11 13.90 20.14
N LEU A 55 -15.05 13.81 18.81
CA LEU A 55 -14.47 12.67 18.08
C LEU A 55 -12.99 12.43 18.41
N ARG A 56 -12.20 13.51 18.50
CA ARG A 56 -10.80 13.49 18.97
C ARG A 56 -10.67 12.95 20.39
N LYS A 57 -11.59 13.30 21.30
CA LYS A 57 -11.60 12.78 22.68
C LYS A 57 -11.96 11.30 22.72
N ASP A 58 -13.09 10.91 22.12
CA ASP A 58 -13.55 9.52 22.08
C ASP A 58 -12.48 8.59 21.46
N PHE A 59 -11.72 9.07 20.47
CA PHE A 59 -10.54 8.36 19.95
C PHE A 59 -9.40 8.25 20.96
N THR A 60 -9.06 9.34 21.67
CA THR A 60 -7.98 9.34 22.69
C THR A 60 -8.30 8.36 23.82
N ASP A 61 -9.56 8.33 24.28
CA ASP A 61 -10.04 7.39 25.29
C ASP A 61 -10.05 5.92 24.79
N ALA A 62 -10.05 5.70 23.47
CA ALA A 62 -10.07 4.39 22.82
C ALA A 62 -8.69 3.82 22.46
N VAL A 63 -7.67 4.66 22.24
CA VAL A 63 -6.28 4.25 21.90
C VAL A 63 -5.76 3.04 22.70
N PRO A 64 -5.96 2.92 24.03
CA PRO A 64 -5.43 1.79 24.82
C PRO A 64 -6.00 0.41 24.46
N HIS A 65 -7.14 0.34 23.76
CA HIS A 65 -7.79 -0.90 23.35
C HIS A 65 -7.99 -1.02 21.81
N LEU A 66 -7.32 -0.16 21.03
CA LEU A 66 -7.28 -0.22 19.57
C LEU A 66 -5.94 -0.76 19.05
N PRO A 67 -5.91 -1.59 17.99
CA PRO A 67 -4.67 -1.97 17.31
C PRO A 67 -3.93 -0.74 16.76
N SER A 68 -2.59 -0.78 16.77
CA SER A 68 -1.75 0.34 16.29
C SER A 68 -1.85 0.63 14.79
N TYR A 69 -2.56 -0.21 14.02
CA TYR A 69 -2.99 0.08 12.65
C TYR A 69 -4.23 0.99 12.65
N ASP A 70 -5.29 0.59 13.35
CA ASP A 70 -6.53 1.35 13.45
C ASP A 70 -6.30 2.72 14.07
N GLN A 71 -5.43 2.82 15.08
CA GLN A 71 -4.98 4.11 15.64
C GLN A 71 -4.49 5.09 14.54
N ARG A 72 -3.76 4.60 13.53
CA ARG A 72 -3.25 5.42 12.42
C ARG A 72 -4.34 5.74 11.39
N ASN A 73 -5.18 4.76 11.06
CA ASN A 73 -6.30 4.91 10.14
C ASN A 73 -7.31 5.95 10.68
N ILE A 74 -7.64 5.87 11.97
CA ILE A 74 -8.55 6.79 12.66
C ILE A 74 -7.94 8.19 12.76
N ASP A 75 -6.66 8.31 13.15
CA ASP A 75 -5.93 9.59 13.15
C ASP A 75 -5.91 10.25 11.75
N GLN A 76 -5.71 9.46 10.68
CA GLN A 76 -5.80 9.93 9.29
C GLN A 76 -7.23 10.38 8.91
N LYS A 77 -8.27 9.61 9.25
CA LYS A 77 -9.68 10.00 9.06
C LYS A 77 -10.01 11.32 9.77
N ILE A 78 -9.59 11.45 11.03
CA ILE A 78 -9.77 12.67 11.85
C ILE A 78 -9.06 13.87 11.21
N LYS A 79 -7.82 13.72 10.73
CA LYS A 79 -7.06 14.79 10.04
C LYS A 79 -7.66 15.20 8.70
N ALA A 80 -8.24 14.25 7.95
CA ALA A 80 -8.96 14.56 6.71
C ALA A 80 -10.22 15.40 7.00
N ILE A 81 -10.99 15.03 8.03
CA ILE A 81 -12.17 15.76 8.50
C ILE A 81 -11.80 17.18 8.99
N GLU A 82 -10.71 17.31 9.75
CA GLU A 82 -10.17 18.59 10.23
C GLU A 82 -9.76 19.52 9.07
N SER A 83 -9.11 18.98 8.03
CA SER A 83 -8.81 19.73 6.80
C SER A 83 -10.07 20.18 6.06
N ASP A 84 -11.13 19.38 6.06
CA ASP A 84 -12.42 19.74 5.47
C ASP A 84 -13.13 20.86 6.26
N ILE A 85 -13.11 20.80 7.60
CA ILE A 85 -13.64 21.86 8.47
C ILE A 85 -12.90 23.17 8.24
N GLU A 86 -11.57 23.17 8.19
CA GLU A 86 -10.79 24.41 7.97
C GLU A 86 -11.01 24.99 6.56
N ARG A 87 -11.17 24.13 5.54
CA ARG A 87 -11.50 24.56 4.17
C ARG A 87 -12.88 25.23 4.09
N VAL A 88 -13.86 24.70 4.81
CA VAL A 88 -15.21 25.28 4.91
C VAL A 88 -15.20 26.57 5.77
N ARG A 89 -14.41 26.60 6.85
CA ARG A 89 -14.17 27.82 7.66
C ARG A 89 -13.58 28.96 6.83
N GLY A 90 -12.59 28.66 6.00
CA GLY A 90 -12.00 29.62 5.05
C GLY A 90 -12.95 30.11 3.94
N ALA A 91 -14.08 29.42 3.73
CA ALA A 91 -15.17 29.86 2.86
C ALA A 91 -16.27 30.66 3.60
N ALA A 92 -16.47 30.39 4.90
CA ALA A 92 -17.43 31.11 5.75
C ALA A 92 -17.01 32.56 6.09
N VAL A 93 -15.71 32.86 6.08
CA VAL A 93 -15.21 34.23 6.35
C VAL A 93 -15.59 35.18 5.19
N PRO A 94 -16.41 36.23 5.43
CA PRO A 94 -16.87 37.12 4.37
C PRO A 94 -15.71 37.97 3.82
N LYS A 95 -15.27 37.68 2.59
CA LYS A 95 -14.21 38.43 1.89
C LYS A 95 -14.70 39.85 1.57
N THR A 96 -14.33 40.81 2.41
CA THR A 96 -14.68 42.24 2.34
C THR A 96 -14.10 42.92 1.10
N LYS A 97 -14.76 42.77 -0.05
CA LYS A 97 -14.39 43.41 -1.33
C LYS A 97 -14.67 44.93 -1.33
N PHE A 98 -13.87 45.68 -0.56
CA PHE A 98 -13.70 47.14 -0.75
C PHE A 98 -12.91 47.42 -2.04
N ALA A 99 -13.55 47.20 -3.18
CA ALA A 99 -12.96 47.35 -4.51
C ALA A 99 -12.93 48.83 -4.95
N PHE A 100 -11.94 49.59 -4.48
CA PHE A 100 -11.71 50.96 -4.96
C PHE A 100 -11.31 50.97 -6.45
N LYS A 101 -12.17 51.60 -7.27
CA LYS A 101 -12.14 51.54 -8.74
C LYS A 101 -11.53 52.81 -9.33
N ARG A 102 -10.28 52.76 -9.83
CA ARG A 102 -9.65 53.84 -10.65
C ARG A 102 -8.96 53.28 -11.91
N LYS A 103 -8.53 54.19 -12.80
CA LYS A 103 -8.31 54.00 -14.24
C LYS A 103 -6.83 54.20 -14.63
N ALA A 104 -6.41 53.59 -15.75
CA ALA A 104 -5.02 53.45 -16.20
C ALA A 104 -4.36 54.69 -16.83
N ALA A 105 -3.02 54.68 -16.88
CA ALA A 105 -2.15 55.32 -17.88
C ALA A 105 -0.72 54.72 -17.84
N ASN A 106 0.06 54.86 -18.92
CA ASN A 106 1.47 54.42 -19.04
C ASN A 106 2.47 55.51 -18.59
N SER A 107 3.72 55.12 -18.28
CA SER A 107 4.95 55.54 -19.03
C SER A 107 6.26 55.62 -18.22
N THR A 108 7.25 54.78 -18.60
CA THR A 108 8.72 55.03 -18.77
C THR A 108 9.61 55.86 -17.80
N ALA A 109 10.89 55.43 -17.73
CA ALA A 109 12.14 56.17 -17.44
C ALA A 109 12.81 55.99 -16.05
N SER A 110 14.11 56.31 -15.96
CA SER A 110 15.05 55.78 -14.93
C SER A 110 16.26 56.70 -14.62
N ALA A 111 16.63 56.83 -13.33
CA ALA A 111 17.95 57.15 -12.74
C ALA A 111 17.80 57.13 -11.18
N ALA A 112 18.54 56.37 -10.33
CA ALA A 112 19.99 56.26 -10.08
C ALA A 112 20.53 57.45 -9.22
N VAL A 113 21.17 57.36 -8.03
CA VAL A 113 21.63 56.30 -7.05
C VAL A 113 21.89 57.02 -5.66
N PRO A 114 22.59 56.53 -4.58
CA PRO A 114 22.93 55.20 -4.01
C PRO A 114 22.81 55.04 -2.45
N ARG A 115 23.15 53.84 -1.93
CA ARG A 115 23.63 53.46 -0.55
C ARG A 115 22.67 53.52 0.67
N PRO A 116 22.92 52.73 1.77
CA PRO A 116 23.75 51.51 1.89
C PRO A 116 23.10 50.31 2.66
N LEU A 117 23.49 49.09 2.25
CA LEU A 117 23.70 47.87 3.07
C LEU A 117 22.69 47.45 4.17
N THR A 118 21.90 46.39 3.91
CA THR A 118 21.87 45.14 4.73
C THR A 118 21.08 44.03 4.00
N PRO A 119 21.36 42.72 4.22
CA PRO A 119 20.71 41.64 3.49
C PRO A 119 19.57 40.97 4.27
N THR A 120 18.43 40.76 3.60
CA THR A 120 17.36 39.85 4.04
C THR A 120 16.87 39.07 2.82
N ILE A 121 16.84 37.74 2.89
CA ILE A 121 16.38 36.85 1.80
C ILE A 121 14.93 36.44 2.08
N PRO A 122 13.94 36.88 1.28
CA PRO A 122 12.59 36.33 1.32
C PRO A 122 12.53 35.13 0.38
N ILE A 123 12.52 33.91 0.93
CA ILE A 123 12.31 32.70 0.13
C ILE A 123 10.84 32.68 -0.34
N GLN A 124 10.61 33.00 -1.60
CA GLN A 124 9.31 32.72 -2.23
C GLN A 124 9.19 31.20 -2.45
N PRO A 125 8.07 30.56 -2.03
CA PRO A 125 7.73 29.22 -2.50
C PRO A 125 7.31 29.33 -3.97
N GLY A 126 8.29 29.27 -4.87
CA GLY A 126 8.06 29.21 -6.31
C GLY A 126 7.25 27.96 -6.65
N SER A 127 6.19 28.12 -7.45
CA SER A 127 5.35 27.01 -7.92
C SER A 127 6.08 26.19 -8.98
N ALA A 128 7.09 25.43 -8.55
CA ALA A 128 7.70 24.39 -9.36
C ALA A 128 6.69 23.24 -9.49
N SER A 129 5.97 23.21 -10.61
CA SER A 129 5.24 22.02 -11.06
C SER A 129 6.27 20.93 -11.35
N ALA A 130 6.59 20.14 -10.33
CA ALA A 130 7.29 18.89 -10.53
C ALA A 130 6.32 17.93 -11.21
N ASP A 131 6.54 17.64 -12.50
CA ASP A 131 5.91 16.52 -13.20
C ASP A 131 6.46 15.18 -12.66
N THR A 132 6.23 14.93 -11.37
CA THR A 132 6.28 13.58 -10.83
C THR A 132 5.16 12.79 -11.47
N PRO A 133 5.43 11.68 -12.19
CA PRO A 133 4.36 10.80 -12.63
C PRO A 133 3.62 10.33 -11.37
N ALA A 134 2.29 10.51 -11.35
CA ALA A 134 1.48 10.16 -10.20
C ALA A 134 1.50 8.63 -10.03
N THR A 135 2.33 8.14 -9.10
CA THR A 135 2.33 6.73 -8.75
C THR A 135 1.04 6.44 -7.99
N SER A 136 0.17 5.64 -8.61
CA SER A 136 -1.05 5.22 -7.95
C SER A 136 -0.67 4.30 -6.79
N GLY A 137 -1.01 4.70 -5.56
CA GLY A 137 -0.86 3.88 -4.37
C GLY A 137 -1.93 2.78 -4.36
N LEU A 138 -1.62 1.66 -5.00
CA LEU A 138 -2.51 0.52 -5.15
C LEU A 138 -2.46 -0.36 -3.91
N SER A 139 -3.60 -0.90 -3.50
CA SER A 139 -3.71 -1.62 -2.24
C SER A 139 -4.71 -2.77 -2.26
N ILE A 140 -4.34 -3.84 -1.54
CA ILE A 140 -5.22 -4.91 -1.05
C ILE A 140 -4.91 -5.08 0.45
N SER A 141 -5.90 -5.03 1.33
CA SER A 141 -5.67 -5.36 2.74
C SER A 141 -6.89 -5.91 3.49
N GLY A 142 -6.68 -6.57 4.62
CA GLY A 142 -7.74 -6.91 5.59
C GLY A 142 -8.75 -7.96 5.12
N HIS A 143 -8.32 -8.97 4.35
CA HIS A 143 -9.18 -10.07 3.89
C HIS A 143 -8.74 -11.41 4.50
N SER A 144 -9.70 -12.31 4.73
CA SER A 144 -9.42 -13.69 5.15
C SER A 144 -10.29 -14.71 4.43
N HIS A 145 -9.75 -15.90 4.13
CA HIS A 145 -10.43 -17.00 3.42
C HIS A 145 -10.96 -16.57 2.03
N ARG A 146 -10.14 -15.87 1.24
CA ARG A 146 -10.54 -15.28 -0.05
C ARG A 146 -9.56 -15.54 -1.19
N TYR A 147 -10.13 -15.81 -2.35
CA TYR A 147 -9.49 -15.60 -3.65
C TYR A 147 -9.63 -14.12 -4.04
N LEU A 148 -8.51 -13.45 -4.32
CA LEU A 148 -8.42 -12.02 -4.61
C LEU A 148 -7.76 -11.82 -5.98
N THR A 149 -8.34 -10.92 -6.78
CA THR A 149 -7.97 -10.67 -8.18
C THR A 149 -7.55 -9.22 -8.38
N LEU A 150 -7.22 -8.83 -9.61
CA LEU A 150 -6.97 -7.43 -9.93
C LEU A 150 -8.19 -6.53 -9.64
N SER A 151 -9.41 -7.07 -9.68
CA SER A 151 -10.64 -6.37 -9.26
C SER A 151 -10.74 -6.16 -7.74
N SER A 152 -9.87 -6.77 -6.94
CA SER A 152 -9.72 -6.53 -5.49
C SER A 152 -8.71 -5.42 -5.17
N VAL A 153 -7.94 -4.96 -6.16
CA VAL A 153 -6.99 -3.84 -6.02
C VAL A 153 -7.74 -2.51 -6.11
N SER A 154 -7.37 -1.54 -5.28
CA SER A 154 -7.87 -0.17 -5.38
C SER A 154 -7.61 0.48 -6.76
N SER A 155 -8.34 1.55 -7.07
CA SER A 155 -8.37 2.22 -8.39
C SER A 155 -8.42 3.74 -8.15
N PRO A 156 -7.83 4.60 -9.01
CA PRO A 156 -7.29 4.34 -10.34
C PRO A 156 -5.85 3.79 -10.37
N TRP A 157 -5.53 3.03 -11.42
CA TRP A 157 -4.19 2.56 -11.76
C TRP A 157 -3.46 3.55 -12.68
N SER A 158 -2.13 3.61 -12.62
CA SER A 158 -1.28 4.37 -13.55
C SER A 158 -0.12 3.52 -14.09
N SER A 159 0.52 3.96 -15.18
CA SER A 159 1.58 3.20 -15.89
C SER A 159 2.84 2.92 -15.05
N ALA A 160 2.94 3.53 -13.86
CA ALA A 160 3.92 3.22 -12.83
C ALA A 160 3.17 3.23 -11.49
N SER A 161 2.72 2.06 -11.04
CA SER A 161 1.93 1.92 -9.82
C SER A 161 2.71 1.24 -8.70
N ASP A 162 2.54 1.70 -7.46
CA ASP A 162 3.17 1.10 -6.29
C ASP A 162 2.12 0.28 -5.53
N LEU A 163 2.35 -1.03 -5.38
CA LEU A 163 1.37 -1.97 -4.83
C LEU A 163 1.70 -2.34 -3.38
N THR A 164 0.73 -2.15 -2.48
CA THR A 164 0.77 -2.61 -1.10
C THR A 164 -0.19 -3.78 -0.89
N ILE A 165 0.29 -4.91 -0.37
CA ILE A 165 -0.55 -6.05 0.04
C ILE A 165 -0.31 -6.26 1.54
N SER A 166 -1.34 -6.11 2.38
CA SER A 166 -1.14 -6.27 3.82
C SER A 166 -2.28 -6.95 4.57
N ASP A 167 -1.97 -7.51 5.74
CA ASP A 167 -2.96 -7.95 6.73
C ASP A 167 -3.95 -8.98 6.12
N LEU A 168 -3.40 -9.99 5.44
CA LEU A 168 -4.18 -11.10 4.85
C LEU A 168 -3.88 -12.41 5.57
N ASP A 169 -4.93 -13.22 5.77
CA ASP A 169 -4.81 -14.57 6.32
C ASP A 169 -5.61 -15.58 5.49
N HIS A 170 -5.12 -16.78 5.26
CA HIS A 170 -5.79 -17.80 4.42
C HIS A 170 -6.28 -17.25 3.06
N CYS A 171 -5.44 -16.49 2.34
CA CYS A 171 -5.80 -15.89 1.05
C CYS A 171 -5.03 -16.48 -0.14
N ILE A 172 -5.64 -16.39 -1.33
CA ILE A 172 -4.97 -16.59 -2.61
C ILE A 172 -5.08 -15.27 -3.39
N VAL A 173 -3.96 -14.70 -3.81
CA VAL A 173 -3.92 -13.44 -4.55
C VAL A 173 -3.34 -13.69 -5.94
N ASN A 174 -4.14 -13.50 -6.99
CA ASN A 174 -3.72 -13.64 -8.38
C ASN A 174 -3.80 -12.29 -9.11
N LEU A 175 -2.64 -11.73 -9.42
CA LEU A 175 -2.49 -10.46 -10.16
C LEU A 175 -1.78 -10.65 -11.51
N ILE A 176 -1.83 -11.84 -12.12
CA ILE A 176 -1.32 -12.07 -13.48
C ILE A 176 -2.47 -12.20 -14.51
N PRO A 177 -2.21 -11.91 -15.80
CA PRO A 177 -3.17 -12.20 -16.87
C PRO A 177 -3.58 -13.68 -16.85
N SER A 178 -4.87 -13.94 -16.66
CA SER A 178 -5.43 -15.28 -16.40
C SER A 178 -6.96 -15.23 -16.50
N GLU A 179 -7.63 -16.39 -16.47
CA GLU A 179 -9.11 -16.47 -16.52
C GLU A 179 -9.79 -15.72 -15.37
N ALA A 180 -9.15 -15.64 -14.20
CA ALA A 180 -9.64 -14.86 -13.06
C ALA A 180 -9.45 -13.33 -13.23
N ASN A 181 -8.67 -12.88 -14.21
CA ASN A 181 -8.36 -11.49 -14.53
C ASN A 181 -8.73 -11.14 -15.99
N PRO A 182 -10.00 -11.28 -16.43
CA PRO A 182 -10.38 -11.14 -17.84
C PRO A 182 -10.22 -9.72 -18.39
N ASN A 183 -10.30 -8.71 -17.51
CA ASN A 183 -10.15 -7.29 -17.85
C ASN A 183 -8.75 -6.76 -17.47
N TYR A 184 -7.69 -7.53 -17.70
CA TYR A 184 -6.32 -7.11 -17.38
C TYR A 184 -5.92 -5.88 -18.23
N PRO A 185 -5.58 -4.73 -17.62
CA PRO A 185 -5.30 -3.50 -18.35
C PRO A 185 -3.91 -3.53 -19.01
N SER A 186 -3.89 -3.23 -20.30
CA SER A 186 -2.67 -3.11 -21.11
C SER A 186 -1.74 -2.03 -20.55
N GLY A 187 -0.49 -2.40 -20.26
CA GLY A 187 0.51 -1.47 -19.73
C GLY A 187 0.47 -1.27 -18.20
N LEU A 188 -0.25 -2.10 -17.45
CA LEU A 188 -0.14 -2.15 -16.00
C LEU A 188 1.25 -2.68 -15.59
N ALA A 189 2.09 -1.77 -15.09
CA ALA A 189 3.41 -2.09 -14.55
C ALA A 189 3.52 -1.63 -13.08
N PHE A 190 3.92 -2.57 -12.21
CA PHE A 190 4.24 -2.26 -10.82
C PHE A 190 5.70 -1.83 -10.69
N THR A 191 5.94 -0.68 -10.05
CA THR A 191 7.27 -0.12 -9.80
C THR A 191 7.83 -0.54 -8.45
N ALA A 192 7.02 -0.49 -7.40
CA ALA A 192 7.32 -1.07 -6.10
C ALA A 192 6.23 -2.06 -5.67
N LEU A 193 6.65 -3.09 -4.94
CA LEU A 193 5.77 -4.01 -4.20
C LEU A 193 6.14 -3.96 -2.73
N HIS A 194 5.16 -3.72 -1.86
CA HIS A 194 5.30 -3.78 -0.41
C HIS A 194 4.32 -4.80 0.16
N VAL A 195 4.83 -5.89 0.74
CA VAL A 195 4.00 -6.95 1.34
C VAL A 195 4.22 -6.94 2.85
N LYS A 196 3.14 -6.96 3.66
CA LYS A 196 3.28 -6.90 5.13
C LYS A 196 2.21 -7.69 5.89
N ASN A 197 2.61 -8.46 6.91
CA ASN A 197 1.70 -9.17 7.82
C ASN A 197 0.76 -10.12 7.06
N LEU A 198 1.34 -11.15 6.45
CA LEU A 198 0.60 -12.15 5.67
C LEU A 198 0.77 -13.55 6.29
N SER A 199 -0.34 -14.25 6.49
CA SER A 199 -0.37 -15.59 7.08
C SER A 199 -1.10 -16.59 6.17
N ASN A 200 -0.64 -17.83 6.12
CA ASN A 200 -1.32 -18.94 5.41
C ASN A 200 -1.71 -18.58 3.95
N THR A 201 -0.90 -17.81 3.21
CA THR A 201 -1.33 -17.10 1.99
C THR A 201 -0.45 -17.39 0.77
N VAL A 202 -1.07 -17.55 -0.39
CA VAL A 202 -0.41 -17.74 -1.71
C VAL A 202 -0.50 -16.45 -2.53
N LEU A 203 0.63 -15.94 -2.99
CA LEU A 203 0.73 -14.79 -3.89
C LEU A 203 1.23 -15.22 -5.28
N VAL A 204 0.46 -14.91 -6.32
CA VAL A 204 0.82 -15.11 -7.73
C VAL A 204 0.87 -13.73 -8.41
N LEU A 205 2.09 -13.21 -8.59
CA LEU A 205 2.35 -11.85 -9.00
C LEU A 205 3.14 -11.79 -10.32
N PRO A 206 2.99 -10.72 -11.12
CA PRO A 206 3.73 -10.55 -12.36
C PRO A 206 5.20 -10.18 -12.10
N ILE A 207 5.98 -10.08 -13.17
CA ILE A 207 7.35 -9.55 -13.11
C ILE A 207 7.27 -8.01 -12.98
N ILE A 208 7.69 -7.48 -11.83
CA ILE A 208 7.66 -6.04 -11.53
C ILE A 208 8.96 -5.35 -11.99
N THR A 209 8.88 -4.07 -12.35
CA THR A 209 10.01 -3.34 -12.97
C THR A 209 10.99 -2.72 -11.97
N GLY A 210 10.72 -2.83 -10.66
CA GLY A 210 11.55 -2.31 -9.58
C GLY A 210 11.71 -3.29 -8.41
N SER A 211 11.41 -2.82 -7.18
CA SER A 211 11.78 -3.51 -5.94
C SER A 211 10.59 -4.10 -5.20
N ALA A 212 10.76 -5.32 -4.70
CA ALA A 212 9.86 -5.97 -3.76
C ALA A 212 10.45 -5.93 -2.33
N LEU A 213 9.68 -5.40 -1.38
CA LEU A 213 9.97 -5.39 0.05
C LEU A 213 8.84 -6.15 0.77
N LEU A 214 9.20 -7.19 1.52
CA LEU A 214 8.27 -8.08 2.19
C LEU A 214 8.60 -8.16 3.67
N HIS A 215 7.59 -8.19 4.55
CA HIS A 215 7.81 -8.13 5.99
C HIS A 215 6.74 -8.92 6.75
N ASP A 216 7.16 -9.71 7.75
CA ASP A 216 6.24 -10.47 8.61
C ASP A 216 5.29 -11.38 7.81
N MET A 217 5.87 -12.37 7.11
CA MET A 217 5.14 -13.39 6.37
C MET A 217 5.32 -14.76 7.02
N LYS A 218 4.21 -15.51 7.18
CA LYS A 218 4.21 -16.80 7.88
C LYS A 218 3.39 -17.86 7.14
N ILE A 219 4.01 -19.00 6.81
CA ILE A 219 3.35 -20.10 6.08
C ILE A 219 2.79 -19.59 4.74
N CYS A 220 3.68 -19.13 3.85
CA CYS A 220 3.29 -18.45 2.62
C CYS A 220 4.00 -19.01 1.39
N VAL A 221 3.37 -18.83 0.22
CA VAL A 221 3.97 -19.08 -1.09
C VAL A 221 3.96 -17.79 -1.88
N ILE A 222 5.05 -17.48 -2.57
CA ILE A 222 5.19 -16.23 -3.32
C ILE A 222 5.84 -16.51 -4.67
N ALA A 223 5.10 -16.31 -5.75
CA ALA A 223 5.65 -16.23 -7.11
C ALA A 223 5.70 -14.77 -7.56
N LEU A 224 6.89 -14.24 -7.83
CA LEU A 224 7.09 -12.92 -8.43
C LEU A 224 8.36 -12.82 -9.27
N GLY A 225 8.41 -11.86 -10.20
CA GLY A 225 9.68 -11.35 -10.72
C GLY A 225 9.96 -9.94 -10.20
N SER A 226 11.22 -9.54 -10.05
CA SER A 226 11.60 -8.17 -9.63
C SER A 226 13.03 -7.82 -10.07
N ARG A 227 13.45 -6.56 -9.89
CA ARG A 227 14.88 -6.19 -10.00
C ARG A 227 15.63 -6.36 -8.68
N GLN A 228 14.94 -6.18 -7.56
CA GLN A 228 15.47 -6.31 -6.19
C GLN A 228 14.42 -6.95 -5.29
N PHE A 229 14.82 -7.89 -4.44
CA PHE A 229 13.95 -8.54 -3.47
C PHE A 229 14.57 -8.48 -2.08
N ARG A 230 13.77 -8.04 -1.10
CA ARG A 230 14.13 -8.06 0.32
C ARG A 230 12.97 -8.60 1.14
N ILE A 231 13.22 -9.57 2.02
CA ILE A 231 12.22 -10.06 2.98
C ILE A 231 12.76 -10.01 4.41
N HIS A 232 11.94 -9.50 5.34
CA HIS A 232 12.28 -9.30 6.74
C HIS A 232 11.33 -10.05 7.68
N ALA A 233 11.84 -10.56 8.81
CA ALA A 233 11.07 -11.10 9.94
C ALA A 233 10.02 -12.16 9.54
N SER A 234 10.34 -13.07 8.62
CA SER A 234 9.39 -14.02 8.00
C SER A 234 9.80 -15.49 8.19
N SER A 235 8.83 -16.41 8.25
CA SER A 235 9.10 -17.82 8.56
C SER A 235 8.23 -18.80 7.79
N GLN A 236 8.80 -19.91 7.30
CA GLN A 236 8.10 -20.91 6.48
C GLN A 236 7.51 -20.27 5.21
N VAL A 237 8.39 -19.84 4.29
CA VAL A 237 7.97 -19.13 3.07
C VAL A 237 8.71 -19.66 1.84
N ASP A 238 7.93 -20.11 0.86
CA ASP A 238 8.43 -20.64 -0.42
C ASP A 238 8.39 -19.53 -1.49
N VAL A 239 9.57 -19.14 -1.97
CA VAL A 239 9.78 -17.98 -2.83
C VAL A 239 10.24 -18.41 -4.22
N TYR A 240 9.32 -18.37 -5.18
CA TYR A 240 9.54 -18.64 -6.59
C TYR A 240 9.87 -17.32 -7.29
N ILE A 241 11.14 -17.11 -7.63
CA ILE A 241 11.64 -15.78 -8.00
C ILE A 241 12.51 -15.76 -9.25
N THR A 242 12.37 -14.66 -9.99
CA THR A 242 13.39 -14.17 -10.93
C THR A 242 13.80 -12.77 -10.50
N ALA A 243 15.10 -12.54 -10.32
CA ALA A 243 15.64 -11.32 -9.75
C ALA A 243 16.89 -10.84 -10.51
N SER A 244 17.00 -9.53 -10.74
CA SER A 244 18.22 -8.94 -11.33
C SER A 244 19.38 -8.79 -10.34
N SER A 245 19.14 -8.94 -9.04
CA SER A 245 20.13 -8.98 -7.97
C SER A 245 19.95 -10.23 -7.12
N SER A 246 20.94 -10.56 -6.29
CA SER A 246 20.73 -11.44 -5.13
C SER A 246 19.47 -11.03 -4.36
N PRO A 247 18.58 -11.99 -4.01
CA PRO A 247 17.57 -11.78 -2.97
C PRO A 247 18.25 -11.56 -1.62
N ILE A 248 17.68 -10.72 -0.76
CA ILE A 248 18.16 -10.47 0.61
C ILE A 248 17.11 -10.96 1.62
N ILE A 249 17.56 -11.67 2.66
CA ILE A 249 16.75 -12.07 3.81
C ILE A 249 17.34 -11.51 5.10
N GLU A 250 16.50 -11.18 6.07
CA GLU A 250 16.93 -10.69 7.38
C GLU A 250 15.88 -11.02 8.46
N HIS A 251 16.32 -11.56 9.60
CA HIS A 251 15.46 -12.10 10.67
C HIS A 251 14.45 -13.17 10.18
N CYS A 252 14.79 -13.89 9.11
CA CYS A 252 13.95 -14.94 8.53
C CYS A 252 14.38 -16.36 8.95
N SER A 253 13.51 -17.35 8.74
CA SER A 253 13.81 -18.78 8.99
C SER A 253 12.96 -19.71 8.12
N ALA A 254 13.44 -20.92 7.81
CA ALA A 254 12.75 -21.88 6.92
C ALA A 254 12.27 -21.23 5.61
N MET A 255 13.16 -20.48 4.96
CA MET A 255 12.93 -19.86 3.65
C MET A 255 13.36 -20.83 2.54
N HIS A 256 12.48 -21.14 1.59
CA HIS A 256 12.86 -21.98 0.45
C HIS A 256 12.82 -21.16 -0.84
N PHE A 257 13.83 -21.27 -1.68
CA PHE A 257 13.95 -20.48 -2.91
C PHE A 257 13.93 -21.35 -4.16
N ALA A 258 13.11 -20.98 -5.14
CA ALA A 258 12.97 -21.62 -6.44
C ALA A 258 13.05 -20.60 -7.57
N ALA A 259 13.31 -21.05 -8.79
CA ALA A 259 13.15 -20.21 -9.98
C ALA A 259 11.67 -19.88 -10.22
N TYR A 260 11.37 -18.69 -10.74
CA TYR A 260 10.01 -18.31 -11.12
C TYR A 260 9.46 -19.22 -12.25
N PRO A 261 8.23 -19.76 -12.16
CA PRO A 261 7.80 -20.89 -12.99
C PRO A 261 7.61 -20.52 -14.47
N ALA A 262 7.86 -21.47 -15.37
CA ALA A 262 7.82 -21.26 -16.82
C ALA A 262 6.40 -20.94 -17.32
N SER A 263 5.38 -21.63 -16.79
CA SER A 263 3.97 -21.29 -16.99
C SER A 263 3.67 -19.80 -16.74
N LEU A 264 4.10 -19.28 -15.58
CA LEU A 264 3.84 -17.90 -15.17
C LEU A 264 4.65 -16.88 -16.00
N LYS A 265 5.87 -17.23 -16.46
CA LYS A 265 6.64 -16.40 -17.42
C LYS A 265 5.82 -16.12 -18.68
N HIS A 266 5.09 -17.10 -19.22
CA HIS A 266 4.32 -16.94 -20.46
C HIS A 266 3.23 -15.86 -20.36
N PHE A 267 2.50 -15.81 -19.25
CA PHE A 267 1.45 -14.80 -19.02
C PHE A 267 1.99 -13.37 -18.80
N THR A 268 3.28 -13.20 -18.48
CA THR A 268 3.89 -11.88 -18.21
C THR A 268 4.69 -11.32 -19.40
N LEU A 269 5.27 -12.18 -20.24
CA LEU A 269 6.07 -11.77 -21.39
C LEU A 269 5.26 -11.15 -22.54
N THR A 270 3.96 -11.46 -22.64
CA THR A 270 3.05 -10.93 -23.68
C THR A 270 2.90 -9.40 -23.68
N GLN A 271 3.32 -8.70 -22.63
CA GLN A 271 3.35 -7.23 -22.56
C GLN A 271 4.77 -6.63 -22.55
N SER A 272 5.83 -7.47 -22.54
CA SER A 272 7.21 -7.05 -22.27
C SER A 272 8.10 -7.04 -23.53
N SER A 273 7.55 -6.65 -24.68
CA SER A 273 8.25 -6.56 -25.99
C SER A 273 9.23 -5.37 -26.10
N VAL A 274 9.99 -5.08 -25.04
CA VAL A 274 10.88 -3.91 -24.93
C VAL A 274 12.29 -4.26 -24.39
N LEU A 275 12.59 -5.55 -24.17
CA LEU A 275 13.88 -6.02 -23.63
C LEU A 275 14.61 -7.06 -24.49
N THR A 276 14.01 -7.50 -25.60
CA THR A 276 14.64 -8.43 -26.55
C THR A 276 15.43 -7.70 -27.62
N ASP A 277 16.68 -7.37 -27.29
CA ASP A 277 17.72 -7.15 -28.30
C ASP A 277 17.96 -8.49 -29.05
N PRO A 278 17.75 -8.56 -30.37
CA PRO A 278 17.82 -9.82 -31.13
C PRO A 278 19.25 -10.37 -31.28
N THR A 279 20.29 -9.67 -30.80
CA THR A 279 21.68 -10.15 -30.85
C THR A 279 22.04 -11.17 -29.76
N ARG A 280 21.19 -11.39 -28.76
CA ARG A 280 21.43 -12.36 -27.67
C ARG A 280 20.87 -13.74 -27.97
N GLN A 281 21.52 -14.43 -28.89
CA GLN A 281 21.43 -15.89 -28.98
C GLN A 281 22.08 -16.55 -27.75
N ASP A 282 21.54 -17.72 -27.37
CA ASP A 282 22.15 -18.74 -26.51
C ASP A 282 22.75 -18.30 -25.16
N VAL A 283 21.85 -17.94 -24.23
CA VAL A 283 22.13 -17.96 -22.79
C VAL A 283 21.33 -19.10 -22.13
N GLN A 284 21.59 -20.34 -22.54
CA GLN A 284 21.31 -21.52 -21.72
C GLN A 284 22.31 -21.52 -20.54
N SER A 285 22.04 -20.73 -19.50
CA SER A 285 23.01 -20.51 -18.43
C SER A 285 22.37 -20.23 -17.08
N ASN A 286 22.58 -21.16 -16.14
CA ASN A 286 22.59 -20.92 -14.70
C ASN A 286 21.28 -20.47 -14.02
N GLU A 287 20.10 -21.01 -14.39
CA GLU A 287 18.85 -20.73 -13.66
C GLU A 287 18.85 -21.18 -12.16
N ASN A 288 19.84 -21.96 -11.73
CA ASN A 288 19.89 -22.58 -10.39
C ASN A 288 20.82 -21.93 -9.34
N HIS A 289 21.51 -20.83 -9.66
CA HIS A 289 22.39 -20.14 -8.69
C HIS A 289 21.72 -18.90 -8.06
N LEU A 290 20.64 -19.15 -7.30
CA LEU A 290 20.01 -18.15 -6.42
C LEU A 290 20.94 -17.86 -5.22
N ALA A 291 21.89 -16.94 -5.43
CA ALA A 291 22.82 -16.48 -4.40
C ALA A 291 22.13 -15.53 -3.41
N VAL A 292 21.28 -16.09 -2.54
CA VAL A 292 20.54 -15.36 -1.49
C VAL A 292 21.50 -14.89 -0.39
N GLN A 293 21.38 -13.62 -0.01
CA GLN A 293 22.18 -13.00 1.04
C GLN A 293 21.39 -12.94 2.35
N ASP A 294 21.90 -13.55 3.41
CA ASP A 294 21.30 -13.50 4.75
C ASP A 294 22.06 -12.50 5.63
N PHE A 295 21.39 -11.42 6.01
CA PHE A 295 21.99 -10.34 6.80
C PHE A 295 21.99 -10.63 8.31
N SER A 296 21.20 -11.60 8.78
CA SER A 296 21.27 -12.08 10.17
C SER A 296 22.38 -13.11 10.38
N HIS A 297 22.80 -13.81 9.32
CA HIS A 297 23.88 -14.79 9.37
C HIS A 297 25.23 -14.22 8.92
N ILE A 298 25.83 -13.39 9.78
CA ILE A 298 27.14 -12.74 9.55
C ILE A 298 28.37 -13.68 9.58
N ARG A 299 28.19 -14.99 9.39
CA ARG A 299 29.26 -16.01 9.49
C ARG A 299 29.62 -16.55 8.11
N ALA A 300 30.88 -16.98 7.93
CA ALA A 300 31.38 -17.56 6.68
C ALA A 300 30.88 -19.00 6.39
N THR A 301 30.03 -19.58 7.23
CA THR A 301 29.35 -20.86 6.94
C THR A 301 28.10 -20.59 6.08
N PRO A 302 27.52 -21.58 5.40
CA PRO A 302 26.16 -21.47 4.86
C PRO A 302 25.17 -21.00 5.95
N SER A 303 24.15 -20.23 5.54
CA SER A 303 23.05 -19.84 6.42
C SER A 303 22.15 -21.04 6.71
N PRO A 304 21.65 -21.20 7.95
CA PRO A 304 20.62 -22.18 8.30
C PRO A 304 19.19 -21.68 8.00
N ASN A 305 19.02 -20.40 7.64
CA ASN A 305 17.72 -19.76 7.54
C ASN A 305 17.05 -19.95 6.17
N TRP A 306 17.81 -20.36 5.15
CA TRP A 306 17.29 -20.62 3.81
C TRP A 306 17.94 -21.84 3.12
N SER A 307 17.24 -22.40 2.14
CA SER A 307 17.76 -23.38 1.19
C SER A 307 17.09 -23.25 -0.18
N THR A 308 17.59 -23.98 -1.19
CA THR A 308 16.89 -24.17 -2.46
C THR A 308 15.72 -25.14 -2.27
N LEU A 309 14.54 -24.81 -2.81
CA LEU A 309 13.38 -25.72 -2.81
C LEU A 309 13.61 -26.88 -3.79
N PRO A 310 13.46 -28.15 -3.40
CA PRO A 310 13.55 -29.29 -4.31
C PRO A 310 12.45 -29.29 -5.37
N GLN A 311 12.74 -29.79 -6.57
CA GLN A 311 11.79 -29.80 -7.70
C GLN A 311 10.56 -30.70 -7.43
N GLU A 312 10.72 -31.69 -6.55
CA GLU A 312 9.69 -32.63 -6.09
C GLU A 312 8.72 -31.99 -5.09
N ALA A 313 9.20 -30.98 -4.33
CA ALA A 313 8.40 -30.18 -3.40
C ALA A 313 7.80 -28.94 -4.07
N ALA A 314 8.32 -28.54 -5.24
CA ALA A 314 7.86 -27.38 -5.97
C ALA A 314 6.44 -27.57 -6.56
N ILE A 315 5.65 -26.49 -6.54
CA ILE A 315 4.33 -26.43 -7.16
C ILE A 315 4.49 -26.55 -8.68
N GLN A 316 3.90 -27.60 -9.25
CA GLN A 316 4.04 -27.90 -10.67
C GLN A 316 3.23 -26.91 -11.52
N ASP A 317 3.64 -26.67 -12.77
CA ASP A 317 3.08 -25.62 -13.64
C ASP A 317 1.54 -25.67 -13.79
N GLY A 318 0.93 -26.86 -13.78
CA GLY A 318 -0.53 -27.03 -13.83
C GLY A 318 -1.28 -26.97 -12.49
N GLN A 319 -0.59 -26.69 -11.38
CA GLN A 319 -1.16 -26.70 -10.02
C GLN A 319 -1.40 -25.30 -9.42
N TRP A 320 -0.90 -24.25 -10.08
CA TRP A 320 -1.06 -22.86 -9.67
C TRP A 320 -2.52 -22.40 -9.76
N PRO A 321 -3.03 -21.62 -8.79
CA PRO A 321 -4.46 -21.30 -8.69
C PRO A 321 -4.82 -20.10 -9.59
N LEU A 322 -4.78 -20.30 -10.91
CA LEU A 322 -4.95 -19.22 -11.91
C LEU A 322 -6.41 -18.97 -12.33
N SER A 323 -7.30 -19.93 -12.11
CA SER A 323 -8.75 -19.80 -12.26
C SER A 323 -9.42 -19.46 -10.90
N PRO A 324 -10.64 -18.91 -10.90
CA PRO A 324 -11.38 -18.66 -9.66
C PRO A 324 -11.62 -19.93 -8.84
N VAL A 325 -11.38 -19.87 -7.53
CA VAL A 325 -11.48 -21.01 -6.61
C VAL A 325 -12.65 -20.81 -5.63
N GLU A 326 -13.57 -21.77 -5.58
CA GLU A 326 -14.68 -21.76 -4.60
C GLU A 326 -14.22 -22.12 -3.18
N ASN A 327 -13.40 -23.17 -3.04
CA ASN A 327 -12.85 -23.61 -1.75
C ASN A 327 -11.37 -23.23 -1.64
N VAL A 328 -11.13 -22.02 -1.14
CA VAL A 328 -9.79 -21.43 -0.96
C VAL A 328 -8.94 -22.29 -0.03
N ASP A 329 -9.48 -22.72 1.11
CA ASP A 329 -8.76 -23.45 2.16
C ASP A 329 -8.24 -24.82 1.69
N ALA A 330 -9.03 -25.55 0.91
CA ALA A 330 -8.61 -26.83 0.33
C ALA A 330 -7.46 -26.68 -0.69
N VAL A 331 -7.38 -25.54 -1.38
CA VAL A 331 -6.26 -25.23 -2.29
C VAL A 331 -5.04 -24.78 -1.49
N LEU A 332 -5.21 -23.99 -0.42
CA LEU A 332 -4.12 -23.59 0.47
C LEU A 332 -3.49 -24.79 1.19
N GLN A 333 -4.28 -25.71 1.73
CA GLN A 333 -3.80 -26.96 2.34
C GLN A 333 -2.95 -27.84 1.40
N ARG A 334 -3.09 -27.66 0.08
CA ARG A 334 -2.34 -28.37 -0.96
C ARG A 334 -1.09 -27.63 -1.45
N LEU A 335 -1.04 -26.30 -1.29
CA LEU A 335 0.00 -25.45 -1.87
C LEU A 335 0.97 -24.87 -0.83
N LEU A 336 0.53 -24.64 0.40
CA LEU A 336 1.37 -24.05 1.45
C LEU A 336 2.43 -25.04 1.96
N PRO A 337 3.60 -24.55 2.42
CA PRO A 337 4.60 -25.41 3.05
C PRO A 337 4.03 -26.12 4.29
N SER A 338 4.33 -27.41 4.43
CA SER A 338 3.93 -28.23 5.57
C SER A 338 4.55 -27.73 6.88
N ARG A 339 3.80 -27.86 7.97
CA ARG A 339 4.20 -27.46 9.33
C ARG A 339 5.10 -28.48 10.02
#